data_AF-A0A962Y3F7-F1
#
_entry.id   AF-A0A962Y3F7-F1
#
_cell.length_a   1.000
_cell.length_b   1.000
_cell.length_c   1.000
_cell.angle_alpha   90.00
_cell.angle_beta   90.00
_cell.angle_gamma   90.00
#
_symmetry.space_group_name_H-M   'P 1'
#
loop_
_entity.id
_entity.type
_entity.pdbx_description
1 polymer ?
#
loop_
_entity_poly.entity_id
_entity_poly.type
_entity_poly.pdbx_seq_one_letter_code
_entity_poly.pdbx_strand_id
1 'polypeptide(L)'
;DSLARLAEWGLPVSPQAGTAIGPQGCLEFYHELLQRRDSLPYEIDGAVYKLDDYAQQAAMGFISRAPRWALAHKYPAEEMMTELLAVDLQVGRTGAVTPVARLQPVFVGGVTVSNATLHNFDEIARKDVRVGDFVIVRRAGDVIPEVARVVLDQRPEGTQPVPLPTACPECGSELVRNEGEAVIRCSGGLIC
;
A
#
# COMPACT_ATOMS: atom_id res chain seq x y z
N ASP A 1 -5.85 -31.44 -8.83
CA ASP A 1 -5.74 -32.15 -10.14
C ASP A 1 -5.22 -31.31 -11.29
N SER A 2 -5.80 -30.15 -11.61
CA SER A 2 -5.38 -29.36 -12.78
C SER A 2 -3.91 -28.93 -12.76
N LEU A 3 -3.38 -28.49 -11.61
CA LEU A 3 -1.97 -28.11 -11.49
C LEU A 3 -1.04 -29.31 -11.71
N ALA A 4 -1.38 -30.49 -11.20
CA ALA A 4 -0.59 -31.70 -11.43
C ALA A 4 -0.54 -32.06 -12.92
N ARG A 5 -1.68 -31.96 -13.62
CA ARG A 5 -1.76 -32.22 -15.06
C ARG A 5 -0.97 -31.20 -15.90
N LEU A 6 -0.92 -29.94 -15.48
CA LEU A 6 -0.05 -28.94 -16.11
C LEU A 6 1.43 -29.30 -15.95
N ALA A 7 1.83 -29.78 -14.76
CA ALA A 7 3.20 -30.23 -14.52
C ALA A 7 3.55 -31.45 -15.39
N GLU A 8 2.65 -32.42 -15.56
CA GLU A 8 2.81 -33.57 -16.47
C GLU A 8 3.01 -33.14 -17.93
N TRP A 9 2.41 -32.03 -18.35
CA TRP A 9 2.61 -31.44 -19.67
C TRP A 9 3.89 -30.60 -19.79
N GLY A 10 4.71 -30.56 -18.75
CA GLY A 10 5.99 -29.85 -18.74
C GLY A 10 5.89 -28.36 -18.43
N LEU A 11 4.74 -27.86 -17.98
CA LEU A 11 4.61 -26.47 -17.53
C LEU A 11 5.16 -26.32 -16.10
N PRO A 12 5.84 -25.20 -15.79
CA PRO A 12 6.32 -24.95 -14.44
C PRO A 12 5.15 -24.73 -13.47
N VAL A 13 5.18 -25.44 -12.34
CA VAL A 13 4.19 -25.32 -11.26
C VAL A 13 4.94 -25.04 -9.96
N SER A 14 4.38 -24.16 -9.12
CA SER A 14 4.97 -23.83 -7.82
C SER A 14 5.06 -25.09 -6.93
N PRO A 15 6.23 -25.40 -6.37
CA PRO A 15 6.40 -26.55 -5.48
C PRO A 15 5.72 -26.36 -4.11
N GLN A 16 5.27 -25.14 -3.79
CA GLN A 16 4.50 -24.83 -2.58
C GLN A 16 2.98 -24.95 -2.81
N ALA A 17 2.52 -25.23 -4.04
CA ALA A 17 1.09 -25.44 -4.27
C ALA A 17 0.61 -26.74 -3.58
N GLY A 18 -0.50 -26.66 -2.86
CA GLY A 18 -1.08 -27.80 -2.15
C GLY A 18 -2.57 -27.62 -1.87
N THR A 19 -3.18 -28.63 -1.27
CA THR A 19 -4.58 -28.59 -0.81
C THR A 19 -4.64 -28.31 0.69
N ALA A 20 -5.66 -27.57 1.11
CA ALA A 20 -5.93 -27.25 2.50
C ALA A 20 -7.42 -27.49 2.80
N ILE A 21 -7.73 -27.93 4.00
CA ILE A 21 -9.11 -28.23 4.42
C ILE A 21 -9.58 -27.17 5.41
N GLY A 22 -10.63 -26.46 5.01
CA GLY A 22 -11.26 -25.42 5.83
C GLY A 22 -10.35 -24.22 6.13
N PRO A 23 -10.85 -23.24 6.90
CA PRO A 23 -10.11 -22.02 7.21
C PRO A 23 -8.79 -22.29 7.96
N GLN A 24 -8.78 -23.28 8.85
CA GLN A 24 -7.61 -23.60 9.66
C GLN A 24 -6.44 -24.11 8.82
N GLY A 25 -6.69 -25.03 7.87
CA GLY A 25 -5.65 -25.49 6.95
C GLY A 25 -5.10 -24.37 6.07
N CYS A 26 -5.97 -23.44 5.64
CA CYS A 26 -5.53 -22.26 4.89
C CYS A 26 -4.59 -21.35 5.71
N LEU A 27 -4.86 -21.17 7.00
CA LEU A 27 -4.02 -20.38 7.92
C LEU A 27 -2.68 -21.07 8.21
N GLU A 28 -2.69 -22.39 8.39
CA GLU A 28 -1.47 -23.18 8.58
C GLU A 28 -0.55 -23.07 7.35
N PHE A 29 -1.10 -23.23 6.14
CA PHE A 29 -0.36 -23.04 4.90
C PHE A 29 0.22 -21.63 4.78
N TYR A 30 -0.55 -20.61 5.17
CA TYR A 30 -0.09 -19.22 5.14
C TYR A 30 1.08 -18.98 6.10
N HIS A 31 1.03 -19.52 7.32
CA HIS A 31 2.12 -19.38 8.28
C HIS A 31 3.38 -20.15 7.85
N GLU A 32 3.24 -21.35 7.29
CA GLU A 32 4.37 -22.11 6.74
C GLU A 32 5.05 -21.31 5.62
N LEU A 33 4.26 -20.78 4.68
CA LEU A 33 4.79 -20.01 3.57
C LEU A 33 5.43 -18.69 4.03
N LEU A 34 4.85 -18.04 5.05
CA LEU A 34 5.42 -16.82 5.66
C LEU A 34 6.79 -17.10 6.30
N GLN A 35 6.94 -18.21 7.02
CA GLN A 35 8.23 -18.59 7.63
C GLN A 35 9.32 -18.87 6.58
N ARG A 36 8.92 -19.32 5.40
CA ARG A 36 9.82 -19.66 4.30
C ARG A 36 10.03 -18.52 3.32
N ARG A 37 9.29 -17.41 3.46
CA ARG A 37 9.24 -16.29 2.51
C ARG A 37 10.63 -15.84 2.06
N ASP A 38 11.51 -15.56 3.00
CA ASP A 38 12.86 -15.02 2.72
C ASP A 38 13.84 -16.08 2.16
N SER A 39 13.49 -17.36 2.25
CA SER A 39 14.28 -18.48 1.71
C SER A 39 13.92 -18.85 0.27
N LEU A 40 12.83 -18.31 -0.26
CA LEU A 40 12.39 -18.60 -1.62
C LEU A 40 13.29 -17.86 -2.62
N PRO A 41 13.54 -18.44 -3.80
CA PRO A 41 14.35 -17.81 -4.85
C PRO A 41 13.61 -16.68 -5.59
N TYR A 42 12.47 -16.24 -5.05
CA TYR A 42 11.60 -15.20 -5.59
C TYR A 42 10.79 -14.56 -4.46
N GLU A 43 10.35 -13.34 -4.69
CA GLU A 43 9.48 -12.62 -3.76
C GLU A 43 8.03 -13.11 -3.85
N ILE A 44 7.34 -13.13 -2.71
CA ILE A 44 5.91 -13.39 -2.61
C ILE A 44 5.27 -12.37 -1.66
N ASP A 45 4.04 -11.97 -1.96
CA ASP A 45 3.26 -10.98 -1.20
C ASP A 45 2.11 -11.61 -0.39
N GLY A 46 1.97 -12.94 -0.41
CA GLY A 46 0.95 -13.67 0.33
C GLY A 46 0.66 -15.07 -0.22
N ALA A 47 -0.51 -15.58 0.13
CA ALA A 47 -1.05 -16.84 -0.39
C ALA A 47 -2.38 -16.60 -1.11
N VAL A 48 -2.70 -17.42 -2.13
CA VAL A 48 -4.00 -17.40 -2.80
C VAL A 48 -4.74 -18.69 -2.47
N TYR A 49 -5.91 -18.57 -1.87
CA TYR A 49 -6.82 -19.69 -1.65
C TYR A 49 -7.85 -19.76 -2.77
N LYS A 50 -8.18 -20.97 -3.22
CA LYS A 50 -9.20 -21.23 -4.23
C LYS A 50 -10.04 -22.41 -3.75
N LEU A 51 -11.36 -22.35 -3.96
CA LEU A 51 -12.17 -23.56 -3.85
C LEU A 51 -11.65 -24.58 -4.85
N ASP A 52 -11.38 -25.81 -4.41
CA ASP A 52 -10.81 -26.84 -5.28
C ASP A 52 -11.84 -27.42 -6.26
N ASP A 53 -13.13 -27.41 -5.86
CA ASP A 53 -14.24 -27.92 -6.67
C ASP A 53 -14.72 -26.90 -7.72
N TYR A 54 -14.63 -27.28 -9.00
CA TYR A 54 -15.04 -26.43 -10.13
C TYR A 54 -16.54 -26.14 -10.20
N ALA A 55 -17.40 -27.07 -9.74
CA ALA A 55 -18.84 -26.84 -9.69
C ALA A 55 -19.17 -25.78 -8.61
N GLN A 56 -18.48 -25.81 -7.48
CA GLN A 56 -18.60 -24.77 -6.46
C GLN A 56 -18.07 -23.41 -6.95
N GLN A 57 -16.97 -23.39 -7.71
CA GLN A 57 -16.48 -22.16 -8.34
C GLN A 57 -17.53 -21.57 -9.29
N ALA A 58 -18.13 -22.40 -10.15
CA ALA A 58 -19.17 -21.99 -11.09
C ALA A 58 -20.42 -21.45 -10.38
N ALA A 59 -20.86 -22.12 -9.30
CA ALA A 59 -21.99 -21.69 -8.49
C ALA A 59 -21.72 -20.35 -7.77
N MET A 60 -20.49 -20.13 -7.31
CA MET A 60 -20.08 -18.90 -6.63
C MET A 60 -19.98 -17.71 -7.59
N GLY A 61 -19.48 -17.92 -8.81
CA GLY A 61 -19.38 -16.88 -9.83
C GLY A 61 -18.38 -15.76 -9.50
N PHE A 62 -18.65 -14.57 -10.03
CA PHE A 62 -17.74 -13.42 -10.03
C PHE A 62 -18.47 -12.14 -9.61
N ILE A 63 -17.73 -11.21 -9.03
CA ILE A 63 -18.10 -9.78 -8.96
C ILE A 63 -17.38 -9.02 -10.08
N SER A 64 -17.67 -7.72 -10.25
CA SER A 64 -17.19 -6.90 -11.37
C SER A 64 -15.68 -6.95 -11.64
N ARG A 65 -14.85 -7.23 -10.62
CA ARG A 65 -13.38 -7.21 -10.73
C ARG A 65 -12.68 -8.46 -10.17
N ALA A 66 -13.40 -9.45 -9.64
CA ALA A 66 -12.79 -10.59 -8.97
C ALA A 66 -13.70 -11.83 -8.88
N PRO A 67 -13.15 -13.06 -8.84
CA PRO A 67 -13.90 -14.26 -8.50
C PRO A 67 -14.38 -14.24 -7.05
N ARG A 68 -15.54 -14.85 -6.77
CA ARG A 68 -16.02 -15.03 -5.38
C ARG A 68 -15.39 -16.24 -4.68
N TRP A 69 -14.85 -17.19 -5.46
CA TRP A 69 -14.33 -18.48 -5.01
C TRP A 69 -12.81 -18.50 -4.80
N ALA A 70 -12.13 -17.36 -4.94
CA ALA A 70 -10.72 -17.22 -4.65
C ALA A 70 -10.44 -15.97 -3.83
N LEU A 71 -9.43 -16.04 -2.96
CA LEU A 71 -9.04 -14.95 -2.08
C LEU A 71 -7.51 -14.88 -1.98
N ALA A 72 -6.96 -13.68 -2.16
CA ALA A 72 -5.56 -13.39 -1.89
C ALA A 72 -5.41 -12.93 -0.43
N HIS A 73 -4.71 -13.73 0.38
CA HIS A 73 -4.35 -13.42 1.75
C HIS A 73 -2.93 -12.87 1.79
N LYS A 74 -2.81 -11.53 1.78
CA LYS A 74 -1.53 -10.84 1.72
C LYS A 74 -0.79 -10.89 3.06
N TYR A 75 0.54 -10.95 2.99
CA TYR A 75 1.39 -10.78 4.16
C TYR A 75 1.30 -9.35 4.72
N PRO A 76 1.65 -9.17 6.00
CA PRO A 76 1.84 -7.83 6.55
C PRO A 76 2.84 -7.07 5.67
N ALA A 77 2.52 -5.83 5.35
CA ALA A 77 3.43 -4.96 4.64
C ALA A 77 4.74 -4.82 5.43
N GLU A 78 5.87 -4.88 4.75
CA GLU A 78 7.15 -4.54 5.36
C GLU A 78 7.13 -3.07 5.80
N GLU A 79 7.47 -2.85 7.07
CA GLU A 79 7.55 -1.54 7.67
C GLU A 79 9.01 -1.21 7.96
N MET A 80 9.45 -0.01 7.58
CA MET A 80 10.78 0.50 7.88
C MET A 80 10.69 1.90 8.46
N MET A 81 11.60 2.20 9.39
CA MET A 81 11.74 3.53 9.95
C MET A 81 12.69 4.36 9.08
N THR A 82 12.33 5.61 8.81
CA THR A 82 13.20 6.58 8.14
C THR A 82 12.86 8.00 8.58
N GLU A 83 13.69 8.97 8.21
CA GLU A 83 13.49 10.38 8.52
C GLU A 83 12.64 11.08 7.43
N LEU A 84 11.69 11.91 7.85
CA LEU A 84 10.90 12.79 6.98
C LEU A 84 11.66 14.09 6.72
N LEU A 85 12.25 14.23 5.53
CA LEU A 85 13.08 15.37 5.15
C LEU A 85 12.26 16.60 4.74
N ALA A 86 11.13 16.39 4.06
CA ALA A 86 10.24 17.46 3.60
C ALA A 86 8.85 16.92 3.26
N VAL A 87 7.89 17.82 3.04
CA VAL A 87 6.58 17.50 2.47
C VAL A 87 6.36 18.36 1.24
N ASP A 88 6.33 17.73 0.08
CA ASP A 88 6.05 18.38 -1.20
C ASP A 88 4.55 18.31 -1.49
N LEU A 89 4.05 19.26 -2.28
CA LEU A 89 2.65 19.30 -2.71
C LEU A 89 2.55 18.96 -4.18
N GLN A 90 1.76 17.95 -4.52
CA GLN A 90 1.50 17.56 -5.90
C GLN A 90 0.07 17.89 -6.29
N VAL A 91 -0.10 18.55 -7.43
CA VAL A 91 -1.41 18.87 -8.00
C VAL A 91 -1.75 17.83 -9.07
N GLY A 92 -2.80 17.05 -8.81
CA GLY A 92 -3.28 16.04 -9.75
C GLY A 92 -4.09 16.65 -10.89
N ARG A 93 -4.37 15.84 -11.93
CA ARG A 93 -5.13 16.25 -13.13
C ARG A 93 -6.53 16.84 -12.85
N THR A 94 -7.12 16.54 -11.69
CA THR A 94 -8.42 17.06 -11.26
C THR A 94 -8.30 18.24 -10.29
N GLY A 95 -7.11 18.83 -10.17
CA GLY A 95 -6.78 19.89 -9.21
C GLY A 95 -6.53 19.39 -7.79
N ALA A 96 -6.65 18.09 -7.51
CA ALA A 96 -6.43 17.52 -6.17
C ALA A 96 -4.99 17.76 -5.69
N VAL A 97 -4.86 18.47 -4.56
CA VAL A 97 -3.57 18.76 -3.92
C VAL A 97 -3.25 17.67 -2.91
N THR A 98 -2.26 16.84 -3.25
CA THR A 98 -1.85 15.70 -2.44
C THR A 98 -0.49 15.97 -1.81
N PRO A 99 -0.36 15.89 -0.47
CA PRO A 99 0.92 15.99 0.19
C PRO A 99 1.73 14.69 0.03
N VAL A 100 3.01 14.84 -0.30
CA VAL A 100 3.95 13.73 -0.52
C VAL A 100 5.16 13.91 0.39
N ALA A 101 5.42 12.90 1.21
CA ALA A 101 6.59 12.85 2.07
C ALA A 101 7.86 12.64 1.24
N ARG A 102 8.87 13.48 1.45
CA ARG A 102 10.26 13.27 1.04
C ARG A 102 11.01 12.62 2.17
N LEU A 103 11.58 11.45 1.92
CA LEU A 103 12.16 10.60 2.95
C LEU A 103 13.67 10.48 2.73
N GLN A 104 14.40 10.32 3.83
CA GLN A 104 15.74 9.75 3.76
C GLN A 104 15.62 8.38 3.09
N PRO A 105 16.39 8.08 2.02
CA PRO A 105 16.23 6.84 1.27
C PRO A 105 16.34 5.60 2.16
N VAL A 106 15.35 4.72 2.09
CA VAL A 106 15.24 3.49 2.90
C VAL A 106 14.80 2.31 2.04
N PHE A 107 15.32 1.12 2.29
CA PHE A 107 14.96 -0.09 1.53
C PHE A 107 13.75 -0.77 2.18
N VAL A 108 12.61 -0.88 1.47
CA VAL A 108 11.35 -1.43 1.97
C VAL A 108 10.73 -2.35 0.92
N GLY A 109 10.53 -3.63 1.21
CA GLY A 109 9.86 -4.56 0.29
C GLY A 109 10.53 -4.63 -1.09
N GLY A 110 11.83 -4.90 -1.12
CA GLY A 110 12.61 -5.12 -2.35
C GLY A 110 13.03 -3.85 -3.11
N VAL A 111 12.58 -2.65 -2.70
CA VAL A 111 12.87 -1.39 -3.40
C VAL A 111 13.36 -0.30 -2.46
N THR A 112 14.19 0.62 -2.96
CA THR A 112 14.54 1.85 -2.25
C THR A 112 13.41 2.88 -2.39
N VAL A 113 12.85 3.28 -1.26
CA VAL A 113 11.81 4.29 -1.14
C VAL A 113 12.42 5.60 -0.66
N SER A 114 12.20 6.67 -1.42
CA SER A 114 12.54 8.05 -1.03
C SER A 114 11.32 8.98 -0.99
N ASN A 115 10.15 8.46 -1.38
CA ASN A 115 8.90 9.20 -1.41
C ASN A 115 7.75 8.31 -0.91
N ALA A 116 6.84 8.88 -0.13
CA ALA A 116 5.65 8.18 0.33
C ALA A 116 4.43 9.10 0.36
N THR A 117 3.24 8.56 0.13
CA THR A 117 2.00 9.34 0.24
C THR A 117 1.69 9.66 1.71
N LEU A 118 1.20 10.87 1.95
CA LEU A 118 0.56 11.28 3.21
C LEU A 118 -0.98 11.31 3.09
N HIS A 119 -1.51 10.87 1.94
CA HIS A 119 -2.93 10.83 1.56
C HIS A 119 -3.59 12.19 1.43
N ASN A 120 -3.72 12.93 2.52
CA ASN A 120 -4.34 14.26 2.57
C ASN A 120 -3.90 14.99 3.86
N PHE A 121 -4.25 16.27 3.96
CA PHE A 121 -3.89 17.08 5.12
C PHE A 121 -4.60 16.67 6.42
N ASP A 122 -5.77 16.02 6.33
CA ASP A 122 -6.46 15.52 7.52
C ASP A 122 -5.70 14.33 8.11
N GLU A 123 -5.12 13.46 7.28
CA GLU A 123 -4.25 12.37 7.70
C GLU A 123 -2.93 12.87 8.30
N ILE A 124 -2.35 13.94 7.75
CA ILE A 124 -1.19 14.63 8.34
C ILE A 124 -1.52 15.12 9.74
N ALA A 125 -2.65 15.82 9.90
CA ALA A 125 -3.08 16.34 11.19
C ALA A 125 -3.42 15.21 12.18
N ARG A 126 -4.12 14.16 11.73
CA ARG A 126 -4.49 13.01 12.55
C ARG A 126 -3.27 12.24 13.08
N LYS A 127 -2.23 12.11 12.26
CA LYS A 127 -0.97 11.45 12.62
C LYS A 127 0.04 12.40 13.28
N ASP A 128 -0.27 13.69 13.38
CA ASP A 128 0.63 14.77 13.80
C ASP A 128 1.99 14.71 13.09
N VAL A 129 1.99 14.58 11.76
CA VAL A 129 3.23 14.47 10.97
C VAL A 129 3.93 15.82 10.88
N ARG A 130 5.23 15.84 11.17
CA ARG A 130 6.08 17.04 11.11
C ARG A 130 7.37 16.77 10.36
N VAL A 131 7.82 17.75 9.59
CA VAL A 131 9.14 17.67 8.93
C VAL A 131 10.23 17.52 9.99
N GLY A 132 11.15 16.59 9.77
CA GLY A 132 12.18 16.15 10.72
C GLY A 132 11.78 14.95 11.58
N ASP A 133 10.52 14.49 11.55
CA ASP A 133 10.11 13.31 12.31
C ASP A 133 10.74 12.02 11.76
N PHE A 134 11.01 11.07 12.66
CA PHE A 134 11.14 9.67 12.28
C PHE A 134 9.75 9.08 12.03
N VAL A 135 9.57 8.46 10.86
CA VAL A 135 8.30 7.90 10.40
C VAL A 135 8.47 6.43 10.02
N ILE A 136 7.42 5.67 10.26
CA ILE A 136 7.31 4.30 9.77
C ILE A 136 6.66 4.34 8.39
N VAL A 137 7.39 3.85 7.41
CA VAL A 137 6.97 3.77 6.01
C VAL A 137 6.71 2.31 5.68
N ARG A 138 5.64 2.06 4.95
CA ARG A 138 5.32 0.71 4.50
C ARG A 138 4.87 0.69 3.05
N ARG A 139 5.06 -0.45 2.41
CA ARG A 139 4.62 -0.69 1.04
C ARG A 139 3.36 -1.56 1.07
N ALA A 140 2.21 -0.97 0.77
CA ALA A 140 0.96 -1.73 0.66
C ALA A 140 0.90 -2.44 -0.70
N GLY A 141 1.40 -3.68 -0.76
CA GLY A 141 1.58 -4.41 -2.03
C GLY A 141 2.64 -3.76 -2.91
N ASP A 142 2.51 -3.87 -4.24
CA ASP A 142 3.57 -3.47 -5.16
C ASP A 142 3.55 -2.01 -5.64
N VAL A 143 2.60 -1.18 -5.21
CA VAL A 143 2.24 0.02 -6.00
C VAL A 143 2.73 1.35 -5.41
N ILE A 144 2.32 1.74 -4.20
CA ILE A 144 2.66 3.07 -3.64
C ILE A 144 3.06 2.96 -2.15
N PRO A 145 4.26 3.44 -1.77
CA PRO A 145 4.64 3.56 -0.36
C PRO A 145 3.81 4.62 0.37
N GLU A 146 3.49 4.37 1.63
CA GLU A 146 2.77 5.32 2.50
C GLU A 146 3.45 5.49 3.85
N VAL A 147 3.26 6.66 4.47
CA VAL A 147 3.63 6.89 5.87
C VAL A 147 2.54 6.29 6.77
N ALA A 148 2.87 5.21 7.48
CA ALA A 148 1.95 4.50 8.37
C ALA A 148 1.71 5.27 9.67
N ARG A 149 2.78 5.70 10.34
CA ARG A 149 2.75 6.43 11.62
C ARG A 149 4.04 7.21 11.86
N VAL A 150 3.97 8.18 12.77
CA VAL A 150 5.14 8.86 13.34
C VAL A 150 5.67 8.07 14.53
N VAL A 151 6.99 8.03 14.71
CA VAL A 151 7.66 7.50 15.90
C VAL A 151 7.82 8.63 16.91
N LEU A 152 6.73 8.92 17.65
CA LEU A 152 6.65 10.08 18.55
C LEU A 152 7.75 10.10 19.62
N ASP A 153 8.17 8.94 20.10
CA ASP A 153 9.21 8.81 21.13
C ASP A 153 10.61 9.26 20.64
N GLN A 154 10.80 9.38 19.32
CA GLN A 154 12.06 9.83 18.71
C GLN A 154 11.91 11.19 18.03
N ARG A 155 10.84 11.93 18.30
CA ARG A 155 10.62 13.25 17.72
C ARG A 155 11.73 14.22 18.14
N PRO A 156 12.45 14.83 17.18
CA PRO A 156 13.40 15.90 17.49
C PRO A 156 12.69 17.11 18.10
N GLU A 157 13.38 17.84 18.97
CA GLU A 157 12.88 19.11 19.49
C GLU A 157 12.77 20.16 18.36
N GLY A 158 11.73 20.99 18.41
CA GLY A 158 11.55 22.10 17.47
C GLY A 158 10.84 21.76 16.16
N THR A 159 10.37 20.52 15.95
CA THR A 159 9.59 20.17 14.76
C THR A 159 8.23 20.88 14.73
N GLN A 160 7.87 21.42 13.57
CA GLN A 160 6.64 22.19 13.38
C GLN A 160 5.59 21.41 12.58
N PRO A 161 4.29 21.57 12.90
CA PRO A 161 3.21 21.01 12.09
C PRO A 161 3.31 21.45 10.63
N VAL A 162 2.99 20.55 9.71
CA VAL A 162 2.91 20.88 8.28
C VAL A 162 1.72 21.85 8.07
N PRO A 163 1.95 23.05 7.52
CA PRO A 163 0.88 24.01 7.32
C PRO A 163 -0.08 23.57 6.22
N LEU A 164 -1.36 23.93 6.38
CA LEU A 164 -2.35 23.82 5.31
C LEU A 164 -2.01 24.85 4.22
N PRO A 165 -1.90 24.45 2.94
CA PRO A 165 -1.59 25.37 1.86
C PRO A 165 -2.80 26.26 1.56
N THR A 166 -2.54 27.53 1.29
CA THR A 166 -3.57 28.53 0.96
C THR A 166 -3.66 28.81 -0.55
N ALA A 167 -2.59 28.54 -1.30
CA ALA A 167 -2.50 28.76 -2.73
C ALA A 167 -1.91 27.54 -3.45
N CYS A 168 -2.34 27.33 -4.69
CA CYS A 168 -1.87 26.25 -5.54
C CYS A 168 -0.37 26.45 -5.87
N PRO A 169 0.49 25.44 -5.63
CA PRO A 169 1.93 25.56 -5.92
C PRO A 169 2.24 25.65 -7.42
N GLU A 170 1.33 25.21 -8.30
CA GLU A 170 1.54 25.22 -9.75
C GLU A 170 1.11 26.53 -10.41
N CYS A 171 -0.08 27.05 -10.05
CA CYS A 171 -0.68 28.19 -10.75
C CYS A 171 -1.05 29.37 -9.83
N GLY A 172 -0.81 29.27 -8.52
CA GLY A 172 -1.11 30.33 -7.55
C GLY A 172 -2.59 30.57 -7.25
N SER A 173 -3.51 29.82 -7.88
CA SER A 173 -4.95 29.93 -7.62
C SER A 173 -5.32 29.52 -6.20
N GLU A 174 -6.50 29.95 -5.75
CA GLU A 174 -7.03 29.59 -4.44
C GLU A 174 -7.19 28.07 -4.30
N LEU A 175 -6.89 27.56 -3.10
CA LEU A 175 -7.15 26.18 -2.74
C LEU A 175 -8.45 26.09 -1.96
N VAL A 176 -9.38 25.31 -2.48
CA VAL A 176 -10.72 25.13 -1.92
C VAL A 176 -10.91 23.70 -1.43
N ARG A 177 -11.63 23.56 -0.31
CA ARG A 177 -12.11 22.27 0.20
C ARG A 177 -13.64 22.29 0.11
N ASN A 178 -14.20 21.40 -0.71
CA ASN A 178 -15.65 21.29 -0.81
C ASN A 178 -16.24 20.67 0.46
N GLU A 179 -17.49 21.00 0.76
CA GLU A 179 -18.20 20.43 1.90
C GLU A 179 -18.22 18.90 1.84
N GLY A 180 -17.79 18.26 2.94
CA GLY A 180 -17.75 16.80 3.06
C GLY A 180 -16.56 16.11 2.41
N GLU A 181 -15.65 16.83 1.75
CA GLU A 181 -14.45 16.25 1.14
C GLU A 181 -13.19 16.52 1.98
N ALA A 182 -12.36 15.48 2.18
CA ALA A 182 -11.05 15.62 2.81
C ALA A 182 -9.99 16.22 1.86
N VAL A 183 -10.22 16.14 0.55
CA VAL A 183 -9.27 16.54 -0.49
C VAL A 183 -9.40 18.03 -0.78
N ILE A 184 -8.29 18.75 -0.67
CA ILE A 184 -8.16 20.15 -1.10
C ILE A 184 -7.90 20.16 -2.61
N ARG A 185 -8.55 21.07 -3.34
CA ARG A 185 -8.40 21.20 -4.79
C ARG A 185 -8.05 22.63 -5.19
N CYS A 186 -7.24 22.74 -6.24
CA CYS A 186 -7.01 23.99 -6.96
C CYS A 186 -8.30 24.44 -7.65
N SER A 187 -8.73 25.68 -7.41
CA SER A 187 -9.87 26.30 -8.09
C SER A 187 -9.54 26.78 -9.52
N GLY A 188 -8.25 26.80 -9.88
CA GLY A 188 -7.73 27.29 -11.14
C GLY A 188 -8.20 26.53 -12.38
N GLY A 189 -8.82 25.35 -12.25
CA GLY A 189 -9.48 24.66 -13.37
C GLY A 189 -8.65 24.62 -14.66
N LEU A 190 -9.02 25.45 -15.65
CA LEU A 190 -8.37 25.54 -16.96
C LEU A 190 -7.05 26.34 -16.98
N ILE A 191 -6.76 27.15 -15.96
CA ILE A 191 -5.53 27.93 -15.84
C ILE A 191 -4.45 27.22 -15.00
N CYS A 192 -4.79 26.07 -14.41
CA CYS A 192 -3.89 25.23 -13.64
C CYS A 192 -3.18 24.20 -14.52
#